data_AF-A0A5R2NK29-F1
#
_entry.id   AF-A0A5R2NK29-F1
#
_cell.length_a   1.000
_cell.length_b   1.000
_cell.length_c   1.000
_cell.angle_alpha   90.00
_cell.angle_beta   90.00
_cell.angle_gamma   90.00
#
_symmetry.space_group_name_H-M   'P 1'
#
loop_
_entity.id
_entity.type
_entity.pdbx_description
1 polymer ?
#
loop_
_entity_poly.entity_id
_entity_poly.type
_entity_poly.pdbx_seq_one_letter_code
_entity_poly.pdbx_strand_id
1 'polypeptide(L)'
;MRVIFRCDPILAQHLPRPVPARGVLPDWLRAMPATAYSAIHGRDIRTLKQCPPVVDAMTYGFMILLPCDVVVDRGKFSWDWNIPEPATGNHPRAPLSFHTPGQLAGSPFARPGQAALKFNSFWTIEVEDGWSLYATHPVNREDLPFRLVTGLVDSDRFSDGGINFPAIWKEPEFSGVLGKGTPVAQCFAVPRAAPQLEFEVFDEKRQAAYAQTVADVLSTPGVYRKRFRARRGRSTGE
;
A
#
# COMPACT_ATOMS: atom_id res chain seq x y z
N MET A 1 -3.78 -18.73 -1.93
CA MET A 1 -3.98 -17.31 -2.29
C MET A 1 -3.11 -16.93 -3.47
N ARG A 2 -3.67 -17.17 -4.64
CA ARG A 2 -3.24 -16.70 -5.94
C ARG A 2 -3.97 -15.37 -6.25
N VAL A 3 -3.26 -14.46 -6.89
CA VAL A 3 -3.84 -13.22 -7.46
C VAL A 3 -3.55 -13.24 -8.94
N ILE A 4 -4.56 -12.98 -9.77
CA ILE A 4 -4.41 -12.95 -11.23
C ILE A 4 -4.51 -11.50 -11.69
N PHE A 5 -3.51 -11.08 -12.46
CA PHE A 5 -3.48 -9.77 -13.10
C PHE A 5 -3.67 -9.93 -14.59
N ARG A 6 -4.54 -9.13 -15.18
CA ARG A 6 -4.75 -9.08 -16.63
C ARG A 6 -4.70 -7.64 -17.11
N CYS A 7 -4.21 -7.43 -18.32
CA CYS A 7 -4.23 -6.13 -18.99
C CYS A 7 -4.56 -6.33 -20.47
N ASP A 8 -4.82 -5.23 -21.17
CA ASP A 8 -4.94 -5.25 -22.62
C ASP A 8 -3.64 -5.79 -23.27
N PRO A 9 -3.73 -6.69 -24.28
CA PRO A 9 -2.55 -7.32 -24.87
C PRO A 9 -1.60 -6.31 -25.51
N ILE A 10 -2.13 -5.24 -26.10
CA ILE A 10 -1.32 -4.20 -26.75
C ILE A 10 -0.51 -3.40 -25.71
N LEU A 11 -1.01 -3.31 -24.47
CA LEU A 11 -0.37 -2.56 -23.40
C LEU A 11 0.62 -3.39 -22.56
N ALA A 12 0.63 -4.72 -22.69
CA ALA A 12 1.34 -5.63 -21.79
C ALA A 12 2.85 -5.34 -21.64
N GLN A 13 3.50 -4.87 -22.70
CA GLN A 13 4.92 -4.50 -22.71
C GLN A 13 5.20 -3.06 -22.26
N HIS A 14 4.17 -2.22 -22.18
CA HIS A 14 4.31 -0.80 -21.81
C HIS A 14 4.09 -0.56 -20.31
N LEU A 15 3.27 -1.41 -19.69
CA LEU A 15 2.86 -1.29 -18.30
C LEU A 15 3.89 -1.93 -17.35
N PRO A 16 4.30 -1.24 -16.27
CA PRO A 16 4.99 -1.91 -15.19
C PRO A 16 4.04 -2.96 -14.57
N ARG A 17 4.54 -4.18 -14.43
CA ARG A 17 3.82 -5.25 -13.75
C ARG A 17 3.68 -4.91 -12.26
N PRO A 18 2.55 -5.25 -11.62
CA PRO A 18 2.47 -5.25 -10.16
C PRO A 18 3.58 -6.12 -9.58
N VAL A 19 4.19 -5.66 -8.49
CA VAL A 19 5.34 -6.33 -7.86
C VAL A 19 5.04 -6.65 -6.41
N PRO A 20 5.63 -7.71 -5.83
CA PRO A 20 5.57 -7.91 -4.39
C PRO A 20 6.03 -6.65 -3.63
N ALA A 21 5.30 -6.23 -2.59
CA ALA A 21 5.57 -4.98 -1.87
C ALA A 21 7.00 -4.92 -1.30
N ARG A 22 7.54 -6.08 -0.93
CA ARG A 22 8.94 -6.24 -0.50
C ARG A 22 9.98 -5.72 -1.51
N GLY A 23 9.67 -5.72 -2.81
CA GLY A 23 10.57 -5.26 -3.86
C GLY A 23 10.71 -3.74 -3.96
N VAL A 24 9.78 -2.97 -3.38
CA VAL A 24 9.68 -1.51 -3.55
C VAL A 24 9.62 -0.75 -2.23
N LEU A 25 10.39 -1.23 -1.24
CA LEU A 25 10.61 -0.50 0.00
C LEU A 25 11.20 0.90 -0.27
N PRO A 26 10.87 1.92 0.56
CA PRO A 26 11.39 3.26 0.37
C PRO A 26 12.87 3.37 0.70
N ASP A 27 13.53 4.32 0.05
CA ASP A 27 14.95 4.60 0.29
C ASP A 27 15.21 5.10 1.70
N TRP A 28 14.30 5.89 2.29
CA TRP A 28 14.47 6.35 3.67
C TRP A 28 14.56 5.19 4.65
N LEU A 29 13.81 4.09 4.45
CA LEU A 29 13.87 2.93 5.35
C LEU A 29 15.20 2.17 5.17
N ARG A 30 15.68 2.09 3.91
CA ARG A 30 17.00 1.51 3.61
C ARG A 30 18.11 2.33 4.25
N ALA A 31 18.05 3.65 4.16
CA ALA A 31 19.04 4.58 4.70
C ALA A 31 18.97 4.74 6.23
N MET A 32 17.79 4.55 6.84
CA MET A 32 17.59 4.77 8.28
C MET A 32 18.59 3.95 9.12
N PRO A 33 19.25 4.55 10.14
CA PRO A 33 20.07 3.80 11.09
C PRO A 33 19.25 2.76 11.86
N ALA A 34 19.87 1.64 12.22
CA ALA A 34 19.18 0.58 12.99
C ALA A 34 18.98 0.97 14.47
N THR A 35 19.82 1.87 14.99
CA THR A 35 19.74 2.42 16.35
C THR A 35 19.91 3.94 16.31
N ALA A 36 19.41 4.60 17.35
CA ALA A 36 19.58 6.03 17.56
C ALA A 36 19.70 6.32 19.06
N TYR A 37 20.53 7.30 19.42
CA TYR A 37 20.71 7.70 20.81
C TYR A 37 19.41 8.31 21.37
N SER A 38 19.01 7.85 22.55
CA SER A 38 17.88 8.41 23.29
C SER A 38 18.36 9.05 24.58
N ALA A 39 18.33 10.39 24.65
CA ALA A 39 18.67 11.14 25.86
C ALA A 39 17.84 10.69 27.08
N ILE A 40 16.56 10.38 26.88
CA ILE A 40 15.64 9.89 27.94
C ILE A 40 16.14 8.58 28.57
N HIS A 41 16.80 7.72 27.79
CA HIS A 41 17.24 6.40 28.23
C HIS A 41 18.75 6.36 28.49
N GLY A 42 19.48 7.46 28.23
CA GLY A 42 20.93 7.53 28.33
C GLY A 42 21.68 6.52 27.46
N ARG A 43 21.05 5.99 26.41
CA ARG A 43 21.60 4.92 25.56
C ARG A 43 21.01 4.90 24.16
N ASP A 44 21.67 4.19 23.27
CA ASP A 44 21.12 3.84 21.96
C ASP A 44 19.91 2.92 22.10
N ILE A 45 18.83 3.29 21.43
CA ILE A 45 17.60 2.51 21.29
C ILE A 45 17.43 2.08 19.84
N ARG A 46 16.65 1.02 19.63
CA ARG A 46 16.31 0.57 18.27
C ARG A 46 15.37 1.56 17.61
N THR A 47 15.58 1.77 16.32
CA THR A 47 14.68 2.61 15.52
C THR A 47 13.53 1.80 14.92
N LEU A 48 12.62 2.50 14.25
CA LEU A 48 11.53 1.92 13.46
C LEU A 48 12.00 0.85 12.47
N LYS A 49 13.22 0.98 11.92
CA LYS A 49 13.82 0.02 10.99
C LYS A 49 13.92 -1.40 11.57
N GLN A 50 14.02 -1.52 12.89
CA GLN A 50 14.08 -2.82 13.56
C GLN A 50 12.71 -3.32 14.06
N CYS A 51 11.63 -2.55 13.89
CA CYS A 51 10.29 -2.92 14.33
C CYS A 51 9.68 -3.94 13.37
N PRO A 52 9.57 -5.23 13.74
CA PRO A 52 9.12 -6.26 12.80
C PRO A 52 7.69 -6.06 12.29
N PRO A 53 6.69 -5.66 13.11
CA PRO A 53 5.35 -5.36 12.60
C PRO A 53 5.32 -4.27 11.53
N VAL A 54 6.13 -3.21 11.69
CA VAL A 54 6.20 -2.09 10.74
C VAL A 54 6.79 -2.55 9.41
N VAL A 55 7.95 -3.22 9.45
CA VAL A 55 8.60 -3.72 8.23
C VAL A 55 7.76 -4.81 7.56
N ASP A 56 7.09 -5.65 8.34
CA ASP A 56 6.17 -6.65 7.82
C ASP A 56 5.00 -6.02 7.08
N ALA A 57 4.38 -4.99 7.66
CA ALA A 57 3.27 -4.29 7.01
C ALA A 57 3.72 -3.62 5.70
N MET A 58 4.90 -3.00 5.66
CA MET A 58 5.46 -2.38 4.45
C MET A 58 5.85 -3.38 3.35
N THR A 59 6.07 -4.65 3.72
CA THR A 59 6.47 -5.70 2.76
C THR A 59 5.34 -6.66 2.41
N TYR A 60 4.13 -6.44 2.95
CA TYR A 60 2.99 -7.33 2.78
C TYR A 60 2.23 -7.06 1.47
N GLY A 61 1.74 -8.11 0.82
CA GLY A 61 0.98 -7.97 -0.43
C GLY A 61 1.85 -7.54 -1.62
N PHE A 62 1.24 -6.78 -2.53
CA PHE A 62 1.85 -6.30 -3.76
C PHE A 62 1.57 -4.81 -3.97
N MET A 63 2.28 -4.21 -4.91
CA MET A 63 2.21 -2.78 -5.21
C MET A 63 1.78 -2.57 -6.65
N ILE A 64 0.78 -1.71 -6.83
CA ILE A 64 0.45 -1.12 -8.13
C ILE A 64 1.36 0.08 -8.34
N LEU A 65 1.92 0.19 -9.54
CA LEU A 65 2.95 1.16 -9.87
C LEU A 65 2.43 2.19 -10.87
N LEU A 66 2.90 3.43 -10.75
CA LEU A 66 2.62 4.49 -11.70
C LEU A 66 3.20 4.11 -13.07
N PRO A 67 2.46 4.22 -14.18
CA PRO A 67 2.89 3.53 -15.40
C PRO A 67 3.71 4.39 -16.36
N CYS A 68 3.71 5.71 -16.16
CA CYS A 68 4.57 6.68 -16.84
C CYS A 68 5.03 7.77 -15.86
N ASP A 69 5.93 8.63 -16.31
CA ASP A 69 6.27 9.85 -15.59
C ASP A 69 5.08 10.83 -15.62
N VAL A 70 4.79 11.45 -14.48
CA VAL A 70 3.82 12.55 -14.38
C VAL A 70 4.55 13.78 -13.87
N VAL A 71 4.59 14.82 -14.71
CA VAL A 71 5.10 16.13 -14.34
C VAL A 71 4.01 16.88 -13.60
N VAL A 72 4.37 17.43 -12.45
CA VAL A 72 3.50 18.25 -11.62
C VAL A 72 4.12 19.65 -11.49
N ASP A 73 3.33 20.69 -11.75
CA ASP A 73 3.67 22.10 -11.47
C ASP A 73 2.51 22.72 -10.70
N ARG A 74 2.68 22.85 -9.38
CA ARG A 74 1.75 23.52 -8.46
C ARG A 74 0.29 23.12 -8.67
N GLY A 75 0.03 21.82 -8.57
CA GLY A 75 -1.31 21.23 -8.74
C GLY A 75 -1.78 21.05 -10.19
N LYS A 76 -0.97 21.42 -11.20
CA LYS A 76 -1.20 21.04 -12.60
C LYS A 76 -0.44 19.75 -12.91
N PHE A 77 -1.12 18.81 -13.56
CA PHE A 77 -0.57 17.50 -13.89
C PHE A 77 -0.48 17.36 -15.40
N SER A 78 0.67 16.90 -15.89
CA SER A 78 0.90 16.60 -17.30
C SER A 78 1.77 15.36 -17.43
N TRP A 79 1.68 14.68 -18.56
CA TRP A 79 2.45 13.47 -18.84
C TRP A 79 2.67 13.36 -20.35
N ASP A 80 3.82 12.83 -20.72
CA ASP A 80 4.06 12.35 -22.08
C ASP A 80 3.97 10.83 -22.06
N TRP A 81 2.78 10.32 -22.39
CA TRP A 81 2.50 8.90 -22.43
C TRP A 81 1.95 8.53 -23.80
N ASN A 82 2.87 8.18 -24.71
CA ASN A 82 2.54 7.62 -26.00
C ASN A 82 2.39 6.09 -25.91
N ILE A 83 1.18 5.61 -25.60
CA ILE A 83 0.81 4.20 -25.77
C ILE A 83 0.01 3.97 -27.05
N PRO A 84 0.18 2.80 -27.69
CA PRO A 84 -0.73 2.35 -28.72
C PRO A 84 -2.18 2.30 -28.22
N GLU A 85 -3.13 2.41 -29.14
CA GLU A 85 -4.55 2.28 -28.83
C GLU A 85 -4.84 0.87 -28.30
N PRO A 86 -5.49 0.74 -27.13
CA PRO A 86 -5.84 -0.56 -26.57
C PRO A 86 -6.72 -1.37 -27.54
N ALA A 87 -6.52 -2.68 -27.60
CA ALA A 87 -7.35 -3.56 -28.42
C ALA A 87 -8.79 -3.64 -27.89
N THR A 88 -8.96 -3.43 -26.58
CA THR A 88 -10.23 -3.50 -25.88
C THR A 88 -10.81 -2.10 -25.69
N GLY A 89 -12.06 -1.91 -26.09
CA GLY A 89 -12.78 -0.64 -25.90
C GLY A 89 -12.89 -0.23 -24.43
N ASN A 90 -13.01 1.07 -24.18
CA ASN A 90 -13.15 1.70 -22.86
C ASN A 90 -11.97 1.51 -21.89
N HIS A 91 -10.85 0.96 -22.35
CA HIS A 91 -9.65 0.89 -21.53
C HIS A 91 -9.09 2.30 -21.27
N PRO A 92 -8.65 2.63 -20.04
CA PRO A 92 -8.06 3.94 -19.75
C PRO A 92 -6.83 4.18 -20.64
N ARG A 93 -6.65 5.45 -21.03
CA ARG A 93 -5.48 5.92 -21.80
C ARG A 93 -4.62 6.95 -21.06
N ALA A 94 -5.10 7.44 -19.92
CA ALA A 94 -4.40 8.40 -19.08
C ALA A 94 -3.96 7.75 -17.76
N PRO A 95 -2.78 8.08 -17.21
CA PRO A 95 -2.34 7.61 -15.90
C PRO A 95 -3.26 8.09 -14.78
N LEU A 96 -3.85 9.27 -14.95
CA LEU A 96 -4.65 9.96 -13.95
C LEU A 96 -5.99 10.38 -14.55
N SER A 97 -6.99 10.50 -13.71
CA SER A 97 -8.23 11.22 -14.00
C SER A 97 -8.62 12.08 -12.82
N PHE A 98 -9.39 13.13 -13.10
CA PHE A 98 -9.82 14.13 -12.11
C PHE A 98 -11.35 14.20 -12.11
N HIS A 99 -11.93 14.30 -10.93
CA HIS A 99 -13.36 14.56 -10.78
C HIS A 99 -13.62 15.89 -10.10
N THR A 100 -14.83 16.40 -10.27
CA THR A 100 -15.24 17.67 -9.66
C THR A 100 -15.13 17.59 -8.14
N PRO A 101 -14.82 18.73 -7.46
CA PRO A 101 -14.77 18.78 -6.00
C PRO A 101 -16.03 18.27 -5.30
N GLY A 102 -17.18 18.30 -5.99
CA GLY A 102 -18.46 17.79 -5.50
C GLY A 102 -18.44 16.31 -5.10
N GLN A 103 -17.59 15.47 -5.71
CA GLN A 103 -17.47 14.06 -5.31
C GLN A 103 -16.88 13.86 -3.91
N LEU A 104 -16.14 14.85 -3.40
CA LEU A 104 -15.57 14.80 -2.05
C LEU A 104 -16.45 15.54 -1.03
N ALA A 105 -17.50 16.25 -1.47
CA ALA A 105 -18.32 17.10 -0.61
C ALA A 105 -18.90 16.31 0.58
N GLY A 106 -18.80 16.88 1.78
CA GLY A 106 -19.25 16.25 3.02
C GLY A 106 -18.32 15.19 3.60
N SER A 107 -17.25 14.79 2.89
CA SER A 107 -16.24 13.89 3.42
C SER A 107 -15.09 14.64 4.10
N PRO A 108 -14.35 14.00 5.03
CA PRO A 108 -13.10 14.55 5.58
C PRO A 108 -11.99 14.77 4.54
N PHE A 109 -12.17 14.28 3.32
CA PHE A 109 -11.24 14.46 2.21
C PHE A 109 -11.51 15.72 1.38
N ALA A 110 -12.65 16.39 1.61
CA ALA A 110 -12.98 17.63 0.95
C ALA A 110 -11.94 18.70 1.25
N ARG A 111 -11.37 19.29 0.19
CA ARG A 111 -10.50 20.47 0.29
C ARG A 111 -11.05 21.55 -0.65
N PRO A 112 -11.26 22.79 -0.18
CA PRO A 112 -11.77 23.87 -1.02
C PRO A 112 -10.92 24.03 -2.28
N GLY A 113 -11.57 24.04 -3.45
CA GLY A 113 -10.92 24.25 -4.74
C GLY A 113 -10.07 23.08 -5.27
N GLN A 114 -10.01 21.94 -4.55
CA GLN A 114 -9.19 20.80 -4.96
C GLN A 114 -10.04 19.72 -5.65
N ALA A 115 -9.63 19.32 -6.86
CA ALA A 115 -10.23 18.21 -7.58
C ALA A 115 -9.89 16.86 -6.92
N ALA A 116 -10.80 15.89 -7.03
CA ALA A 116 -10.52 14.53 -6.60
C ALA A 116 -9.58 13.87 -7.63
N LEU A 117 -8.37 13.50 -7.19
CA LEU A 117 -7.41 12.80 -8.03
C LEU A 117 -7.72 11.30 -8.03
N LYS A 118 -7.55 10.64 -9.16
CA LYS A 118 -7.66 9.19 -9.27
C LYS A 118 -6.54 8.66 -10.14
N PHE A 119 -5.75 7.73 -9.62
CA PHE A 119 -4.80 6.95 -10.41
C PHE A 119 -5.57 5.86 -11.16
N ASN A 120 -5.47 5.87 -12.48
CA ASN A 120 -6.11 4.86 -13.31
C ASN A 120 -5.26 3.60 -13.33
N SER A 121 -5.90 2.45 -13.09
CA SER A 121 -5.24 1.16 -13.26
C SER A 121 -5.50 0.63 -14.66
N PHE A 122 -4.47 0.00 -15.21
CA PHE A 122 -4.48 -0.71 -16.48
C PHE A 122 -4.54 -2.23 -16.27
N TRP A 123 -4.73 -2.64 -15.01
CA TRP A 123 -4.81 -4.03 -14.59
C TRP A 123 -6.20 -4.32 -14.05
N THR A 124 -6.82 -5.39 -14.54
CA THR A 124 -7.82 -6.10 -13.76
C THR A 124 -7.12 -7.01 -12.76
N ILE A 125 -7.74 -7.21 -11.60
CA ILE A 125 -7.16 -7.94 -10.49
C ILE A 125 -8.21 -8.92 -9.98
N GLU A 126 -7.89 -10.20 -9.97
CA GLU A 126 -8.77 -11.24 -9.47
C GLU A 126 -8.13 -11.93 -8.27
N VAL A 127 -8.90 -12.05 -7.18
CA VAL A 127 -8.52 -12.82 -5.98
C VAL A 127 -9.35 -14.10 -5.93
N GLU A 128 -8.96 -15.05 -5.07
CA GLU A 128 -9.72 -16.29 -4.86
C GLU A 128 -11.13 -16.02 -4.32
N ASP A 129 -12.08 -16.91 -4.63
CA ASP A 129 -13.46 -16.84 -4.14
C ASP A 129 -13.52 -16.71 -2.61
N GLY A 130 -14.41 -15.83 -2.12
CA GLY A 130 -14.56 -15.55 -0.69
C GLY A 130 -13.55 -14.54 -0.12
N TRP A 131 -12.67 -13.98 -0.96
CA TRP A 131 -11.75 -12.91 -0.60
C TRP A 131 -12.10 -11.59 -1.28
N SER A 132 -11.68 -10.50 -0.65
CA SER A 132 -11.75 -9.15 -1.21
C SER A 132 -10.34 -8.59 -1.31
N LEU A 133 -10.11 -7.73 -2.30
CA LEU A 133 -8.89 -6.94 -2.43
C LEU A 133 -8.97 -5.71 -1.53
N TYR A 134 -8.13 -5.65 -0.52
CA TYR A 134 -7.91 -4.44 0.27
C TYR A 134 -6.82 -3.61 -0.42
N ALA A 135 -7.18 -2.43 -0.91
CA ALA A 135 -6.27 -1.50 -1.57
C ALA A 135 -6.11 -0.25 -0.71
N THR A 136 -4.88 0.06 -0.34
CA THR A 136 -4.58 1.17 0.56
C THR A 136 -3.36 1.97 0.12
N HIS A 137 -3.17 3.14 0.72
CA HIS A 137 -1.93 3.89 0.57
C HIS A 137 -0.73 3.01 0.95
N PRO A 138 0.37 3.05 0.18
CA PRO A 138 1.59 2.35 0.54
C PRO A 138 1.95 2.56 2.01
N VAL A 139 1.97 1.46 2.77
CA VAL A 139 1.99 1.49 4.23
C VAL A 139 3.25 2.21 4.70
N ASN A 140 3.08 3.16 5.63
CA ASN A 140 4.14 4.01 6.18
C ASN A 140 4.93 4.82 5.13
N ARG A 141 4.39 5.05 3.92
CA ARG A 141 4.99 5.92 2.89
C ARG A 141 4.45 7.34 2.96
N GLU A 142 4.74 8.02 4.06
CA GLU A 142 4.35 9.43 4.21
C GLU A 142 5.15 10.38 3.31
N ASP A 143 6.27 9.90 2.76
CA ASP A 143 7.14 10.58 1.79
C ASP A 143 6.49 10.86 0.42
N LEU A 144 5.32 10.27 0.13
CA LEU A 144 4.62 10.51 -1.13
C LEU A 144 3.78 11.80 -1.07
N PRO A 145 3.73 12.60 -2.15
CA PRO A 145 3.01 13.89 -2.20
C PRO A 145 1.49 13.73 -2.34
N PHE A 146 1.00 12.49 -2.27
CA PHE A 146 -0.42 12.14 -2.28
C PHE A 146 -0.72 11.12 -1.19
N ARG A 147 -2.01 10.97 -0.88
CA ARG A 147 -2.53 9.92 0.01
C ARG A 147 -3.68 9.22 -0.69
N LEU A 148 -3.59 7.91 -0.87
CA LEU A 148 -4.75 7.15 -1.35
C LEU A 148 -5.88 7.13 -0.34
N VAL A 149 -7.10 7.14 -0.86
CA VAL A 149 -8.30 6.73 -0.12
C VAL A 149 -8.32 5.19 -0.15
N THR A 150 -8.36 4.58 1.03
CA THR A 150 -8.42 3.13 1.16
C THR A 150 -9.76 2.59 0.66
N GLY A 151 -9.71 1.51 -0.12
CA GLY A 151 -10.87 0.83 -0.68
C GLY A 151 -10.82 -0.68 -0.43
N LEU A 152 -12.00 -1.28 -0.45
CA LEU A 152 -12.20 -2.73 -0.44
C LEU A 152 -12.98 -3.10 -1.69
N VAL A 153 -12.47 -4.05 -2.47
CA VAL A 153 -13.10 -4.48 -3.73
C VAL A 153 -13.30 -5.98 -3.69
N ASP A 154 -14.52 -6.45 -3.92
CA ASP A 154 -14.83 -7.87 -4.13
C ASP A 154 -14.34 -8.29 -5.52
N SER A 155 -13.04 -8.41 -5.68
CA SER A 155 -12.40 -8.59 -6.98
C SER A 155 -12.38 -10.05 -7.45
N ASP A 156 -12.92 -10.97 -6.67
CA ASP A 156 -13.43 -12.28 -7.12
C ASP A 156 -14.68 -12.11 -8.01
N ARG A 157 -15.50 -11.08 -7.75
CA ARG A 157 -16.74 -10.76 -8.48
C ARG A 157 -16.60 -9.58 -9.46
N PHE A 158 -15.68 -8.66 -9.19
CA PHE A 158 -15.33 -7.52 -10.03
C PHE A 158 -13.93 -7.70 -10.62
N SER A 159 -13.78 -8.66 -11.53
CA SER A 159 -12.49 -9.08 -12.12
C SER A 159 -12.30 -8.68 -13.59
N ASP A 160 -13.36 -8.22 -14.25
CA ASP A 160 -13.34 -7.79 -15.67
C ASP A 160 -13.11 -6.28 -15.83
N GLY A 161 -13.27 -5.51 -14.76
CA GLY A 161 -13.05 -4.06 -14.74
C GLY A 161 -11.71 -3.67 -14.12
N GLY A 162 -11.10 -2.59 -14.64
CA GLY A 162 -9.91 -1.99 -14.02
C GLY A 162 -10.23 -1.35 -12.66
N ILE A 163 -9.43 -1.67 -11.63
CA ILE A 163 -9.59 -1.10 -10.28
C ILE A 163 -8.79 0.19 -10.17
N ASN A 164 -9.46 1.34 -10.10
CA ASN A 164 -8.78 2.64 -9.97
C ASN A 164 -8.56 3.04 -8.50
N PHE A 165 -7.58 3.90 -8.24
CA PHE A 165 -7.16 4.28 -6.89
C PHE A 165 -7.36 5.79 -6.64
N PRO A 166 -8.46 6.19 -5.98
CA PRO A 166 -8.69 7.58 -5.60
C PRO A 166 -7.65 8.08 -4.60
N ALA A 167 -7.26 9.34 -4.73
CA ALA A 167 -6.19 9.95 -3.96
C ALA A 167 -6.47 11.41 -3.65
N ILE A 168 -5.87 11.88 -2.55
CA ILE A 168 -5.80 13.28 -2.18
C ILE A 168 -4.38 13.75 -2.38
N TRP A 169 -4.21 14.80 -3.18
CA TRP A 169 -2.93 15.49 -3.31
C TRP A 169 -2.64 16.27 -2.02
N LYS A 170 -1.45 16.10 -1.45
CA LYS A 170 -1.07 16.69 -0.15
C LYS A 170 -0.22 17.96 -0.30
N GLU A 171 0.48 18.13 -1.42
CA GLU A 171 1.52 19.15 -1.59
C GLU A 171 1.17 20.14 -2.72
N PRO A 172 0.32 21.15 -2.48
CA PRO A 172 -0.16 22.05 -3.53
C PRO A 172 0.95 22.80 -4.27
N GLU A 173 2.08 23.07 -3.60
CA GLU A 173 3.23 23.79 -4.16
C GLU A 173 4.27 22.87 -4.84
N PHE A 174 4.06 21.54 -4.82
CA PHE A 174 5.00 20.60 -5.41
C PHE A 174 5.20 20.88 -6.90
N SER A 175 6.47 20.99 -7.30
CA SER A 175 6.89 21.10 -8.69
C SER A 175 8.00 20.09 -8.94
N GLY A 176 7.74 19.11 -9.80
CA GLY A 176 8.64 17.98 -10.00
C GLY A 176 8.01 16.85 -10.80
N VAL A 177 8.61 15.65 -10.72
CA VAL A 177 8.17 14.48 -11.48
C VAL A 177 7.83 13.34 -10.52
N LEU A 178 6.63 12.78 -10.65
CA LEU A 178 6.33 11.45 -10.14
C LEU A 178 6.83 10.44 -11.18
N GLY A 179 7.95 9.79 -10.89
CA GLY A 179 8.56 8.86 -11.84
C GLY A 179 7.72 7.61 -12.09
N LYS A 180 7.80 7.07 -13.31
CA LYS A 180 7.33 5.71 -13.65
C LYS A 180 7.87 4.72 -12.63
N GLY A 181 7.01 3.82 -12.17
CA GLY A 181 7.35 2.87 -11.11
C GLY A 181 7.09 3.39 -9.69
N THR A 182 6.68 4.65 -9.50
CA THR A 182 6.26 5.16 -8.18
C THR A 182 5.16 4.25 -7.61
N PRO A 183 5.31 3.72 -6.37
CA PRO A 183 4.26 2.93 -5.74
C PRO A 183 3.00 3.77 -5.51
N VAL A 184 1.90 3.40 -6.15
CA VAL A 184 0.62 4.09 -6.06
C VAL A 184 -0.23 3.48 -4.96
N ALA A 185 -0.47 2.17 -5.02
CA ALA A 185 -1.33 1.44 -4.09
C ALA A 185 -0.64 0.19 -3.57
N GLN A 186 -0.76 -0.07 -2.28
CA GLN A 186 -0.43 -1.36 -1.69
C GLN A 186 -1.71 -2.18 -1.53
N CYS A 187 -1.70 -3.38 -2.08
CA CYS A 187 -2.87 -4.23 -2.13
C CYS A 187 -2.58 -5.61 -1.54
N PHE A 188 -3.57 -6.19 -0.87
CA PHE A 188 -3.53 -7.55 -0.36
C PHE A 188 -4.94 -8.12 -0.23
N ALA A 189 -5.09 -9.44 -0.37
CA ALA A 189 -6.38 -10.07 -0.18
C ALA A 189 -6.69 -10.21 1.32
N VAL A 190 -7.95 -9.98 1.68
CA VAL A 190 -8.52 -10.18 3.01
C VAL A 190 -9.76 -11.08 2.91
N PRO A 191 -10.02 -11.96 3.89
CA PRO A 191 -11.21 -12.79 3.86
C PRO A 191 -12.46 -11.91 4.00
N ARG A 192 -13.53 -12.23 3.27
CA ARG A 192 -14.84 -11.54 3.41
C ARG A 192 -15.56 -11.95 4.68
N ALA A 193 -15.26 -13.13 5.21
CA ALA A 193 -15.85 -13.65 6.44
C ALA A 193 -15.57 -12.69 7.61
N ALA A 194 -16.65 -12.21 8.24
CA ALA A 194 -16.55 -11.39 9.43
C ALA A 194 -15.97 -12.21 10.59
N PRO A 195 -15.03 -11.66 11.36
CA PRO A 195 -14.52 -12.36 12.54
C PRO A 195 -15.63 -12.44 13.60
N GLN A 196 -15.74 -13.60 14.24
CA GLN A 196 -16.47 -13.71 15.50
C GLN A 196 -15.59 -13.11 16.62
N LEU A 197 -16.17 -12.21 17.40
CA LEU A 197 -15.47 -11.58 18.52
C LEU A 197 -15.86 -12.27 19.82
N GLU A 198 -14.88 -12.85 20.49
CA GLU A 198 -15.03 -13.52 21.79
C GLU A 198 -14.24 -12.75 22.85
N PHE A 199 -14.83 -12.60 24.03
CA PHE A 199 -14.27 -11.82 25.12
C PHE A 199 -14.17 -12.71 26.36
N GLU A 200 -12.94 -12.91 26.85
CA GLU A 200 -12.63 -13.75 28.00
C GLU A 200 -11.76 -12.97 28.99
N VAL A 201 -11.93 -13.26 30.29
CA VAL A 201 -10.99 -12.80 31.32
C VAL A 201 -9.85 -13.80 31.47
N PHE A 202 -8.68 -13.35 31.93
CA PHE A 202 -7.58 -14.26 32.18
C PHE A 202 -7.88 -15.17 33.38
N ASP A 203 -7.88 -16.48 33.14
CA ASP A 203 -7.66 -17.48 34.18
C ASP A 203 -6.21 -17.39 34.71
N GLU A 204 -5.91 -18.10 35.80
CA GLU A 204 -4.59 -18.08 36.44
C GLU A 204 -3.47 -18.46 35.46
N LYS A 205 -3.73 -19.41 34.56
CA LYS A 205 -2.78 -19.86 33.54
C LYS A 205 -2.45 -18.75 32.55
N ARG A 206 -3.47 -18.03 32.06
CA ARG A 206 -3.32 -16.89 31.15
C ARG A 206 -2.62 -15.71 31.83
N GLN A 207 -2.92 -15.45 33.10
CA GLN A 207 -2.22 -14.43 33.89
C GLN A 207 -0.70 -14.71 33.96
N ALA A 208 -0.34 -15.95 34.31
CA ALA A 208 1.07 -16.35 34.36
C ALA A 208 1.76 -16.27 32.99
N ALA A 209 1.09 -16.73 31.93
CA ALA A 209 1.63 -16.67 30.57
C ALA A 209 1.82 -15.22 30.06
N TYR A 210 0.87 -14.33 30.38
CA TYR A 210 0.98 -12.91 30.07
C TYR A 210 2.17 -12.28 30.79
N ALA A 211 2.26 -12.47 32.11
CA ALA A 211 3.35 -11.91 32.91
C ALA A 211 4.73 -12.36 32.39
N GLN A 212 4.88 -13.65 32.09
CA GLN A 212 6.13 -14.19 31.52
C GLN A 212 6.43 -13.59 30.14
N THR A 213 5.44 -13.54 29.26
CA THR A 213 5.63 -13.01 27.89
C THR A 213 6.05 -11.55 27.91
N VAL A 214 5.40 -10.72 28.73
CA VAL A 214 5.73 -9.31 28.87
C VAL A 214 7.13 -9.14 29.48
N ALA A 215 7.45 -9.88 30.54
CA ALA A 215 8.78 -9.86 31.16
C ALA A 215 9.88 -10.21 30.15
N ASP A 216 9.68 -11.25 29.34
CA ASP A 216 10.63 -11.67 28.32
C ASP A 216 10.82 -10.60 27.23
N VAL A 217 9.71 -10.03 26.73
CA VAL A 217 9.75 -9.01 25.67
C VAL A 217 10.43 -7.73 26.14
N LEU A 218 10.21 -7.32 27.40
CA LEU A 218 10.82 -6.10 27.97
C LEU A 218 12.29 -6.30 28.34
N SER A 219 12.65 -7.48 28.88
CA SER A 219 14.03 -7.75 29.32
C SER A 219 14.96 -8.10 28.17
N THR A 220 14.48 -8.81 27.14
CA THR A 220 15.34 -9.42 26.13
C THR A 220 15.10 -8.85 24.72
N PRO A 221 16.12 -8.21 24.11
CA PRO A 221 16.09 -7.78 22.72
C PRO A 221 15.63 -8.82 21.70
N GLY A 222 14.59 -8.46 20.94
CA GLY A 222 14.18 -9.20 19.74
C GLY A 222 13.39 -10.48 20.00
N VAL A 223 12.90 -10.70 21.24
CA VAL A 223 12.05 -11.85 21.59
C VAL A 223 10.86 -11.99 20.64
N TYR A 224 10.12 -10.90 20.37
CA TYR A 224 9.01 -10.91 19.40
C TYR A 224 9.44 -11.48 18.05
N ARG A 225 10.53 -10.94 17.48
CA ARG A 225 11.04 -11.36 16.17
C ARG A 225 11.46 -12.83 16.16
N LYS A 226 12.09 -13.32 17.23
CA LYS A 226 12.68 -14.66 17.28
C LYS A 226 11.65 -15.75 17.61
N ARG A 227 10.70 -15.46 18.50
CA ARG A 227 9.76 -16.45 19.03
C ARG A 227 8.35 -16.36 18.44
N PHE A 228 7.89 -15.17 18.08
CA PHE A 228 6.47 -14.94 17.74
C PHE A 228 6.22 -14.55 16.28
N ARG A 229 7.18 -13.89 15.62
CA ARG A 229 7.03 -13.49 14.21
C ARG A 229 7.06 -14.72 13.31
N ALA A 230 5.95 -15.00 12.63
CA ALA A 230 5.88 -16.05 11.62
C ALA A 230 6.86 -15.80 10.47
N ARG A 231 7.42 -16.88 9.92
CA ARG A 231 8.26 -16.80 8.71
C ARG A 231 7.35 -16.45 7.53
N ARG A 232 7.55 -15.28 6.93
CA ARG A 232 6.87 -14.89 5.70
C ARG A 232 7.64 -15.44 4.51
N GLY A 233 6.99 -16.24 3.66
CA GLY A 233 7.60 -16.86 2.48
C GLY A 233 8.37 -15.85 1.60
N ARG A 234 9.36 -16.35 0.86
CA ARG A 234 9.85 -15.65 -0.33
C ARG A 234 8.83 -15.92 -1.44
N SER A 235 8.37 -14.89 -2.14
CA SER A 235 7.63 -15.11 -3.39
C SER A 235 8.54 -15.97 -4.27
N THR A 236 8.07 -17.16 -4.63
CA THR A 236 8.69 -17.99 -5.67
C THR A 236 8.57 -17.19 -6.95
N GLY A 237 9.64 -16.49 -7.33
CA GLY A 237 9.74 -15.86 -8.63
C GLY A 237 9.99 -16.94 -9.66
N GLU A 238 9.09 -17.05 -10.63
CA GLU A 238 9.48 -17.38 -12.00
C GLU A 238 9.97 -16.10 -12.69
#